data_AF-A0A2S1CXR8-F1
#
_entry.id   AF-A0A2S1CXR8-F1
#
_cell.length_a   1.000
_cell.length_b   1.000
_cell.length_c   1.000
_cell.angle_alpha   90.00
_cell.angle_beta   90.00
_cell.angle_gamma   90.00
#
_symmetry.space_group_name_H-M   'P 1'
#
loop_
_entity.id
_entity.type
_entity.pdbx_description
1 polymer ?
#
loop_
_entity_poly.entity_id
_entity_poly.type
_entity_poly.pdbx_seq_one_letter_code
_entity_poly.pdbx_strand_id
1 'polypeptide(L)'
;QVGPVDNGAWDVGGGWNAETYAAVELIESHSTKEEFMTDYRLYIELLRNLADEAGLPKTLDTGSLAGIKTHEYCTNNQPNNHSDHVDPYPYLAKWGISREQFKYDIENGLTIETGWQKNDTGYWYVHSDGSYPKDKFEKINGTWYYFDSSGYM
;
A
#
# COMPACT_ATOMS: atom_id res chain seq x y z
N GLN A 1 -8.64 14.77 -1.62
CA GLN A 1 -9.64 14.64 -0.54
C GLN A 1 -11.02 14.91 -1.12
N VAL A 2 -12.01 14.04 -0.84
CA VAL A 2 -13.38 14.14 -1.40
C VAL A 2 -14.48 14.22 -0.32
N GLY A 3 -14.11 14.12 0.96
CA GLY A 3 -15.00 14.23 2.11
C GLY A 3 -14.25 14.76 3.34
N PRO A 4 -14.98 15.14 4.41
CA PRO A 4 -14.36 15.56 5.65
C PRO A 4 -13.68 14.38 6.37
N VAL A 5 -12.77 14.73 7.30
CA VAL A 5 -12.27 13.80 8.33
C VAL A 5 -12.98 14.10 9.66
N ASP A 6 -12.78 13.24 10.66
CA ASP A 6 -13.28 13.42 12.05
C ASP A 6 -14.80 13.58 12.16
N ASN A 7 -15.57 12.89 11.29
CA ASN A 7 -17.01 13.08 11.20
C ASN A 7 -17.80 11.78 10.95
N GLY A 8 -17.16 10.61 11.01
CA GLY A 8 -17.74 9.36 10.55
C GLY A 8 -17.93 9.33 9.03
N ALA A 9 -18.24 8.15 8.49
CA ALA A 9 -18.57 7.98 7.08
C ALA A 9 -19.48 6.76 6.88
N TRP A 10 -20.13 6.67 5.72
CA TRP A 10 -20.84 5.45 5.30
C TRP A 10 -19.99 4.68 4.30
N ASP A 11 -18.88 4.13 4.80
CA ASP A 11 -17.81 3.54 4.00
C ASP A 11 -17.73 2.01 4.16
N VAL A 12 -17.99 1.48 5.35
CA VAL A 12 -17.80 0.04 5.65
C VAL A 12 -19.10 -0.75 5.82
N GLY A 13 -20.26 -0.13 5.60
CA GLY A 13 -21.54 -0.84 5.56
C GLY A 13 -21.96 -1.49 6.89
N GLY A 14 -21.60 -0.91 8.04
CA GLY A 14 -22.02 -1.42 9.35
C GLY A 14 -21.75 -0.46 10.50
N GLY A 15 -21.68 -0.97 11.72
CA GLY A 15 -21.58 -0.14 12.93
C GLY A 15 -20.31 0.70 13.04
N TRP A 16 -19.20 0.27 12.42
CA TRP A 16 -17.94 1.03 12.46
C TRP A 16 -17.90 2.22 11.50
N ASN A 17 -18.96 2.44 10.69
CA ASN A 17 -19.22 3.72 10.03
C ASN A 17 -19.15 4.92 11.00
N ALA A 18 -19.54 4.71 12.26
CA ALA A 18 -19.50 5.74 13.31
C ALA A 18 -18.08 5.99 13.86
N GLU A 19 -17.12 5.11 13.59
CA GLU A 19 -15.73 5.19 14.06
C GLU A 19 -14.80 5.77 12.98
N THR A 20 -15.28 5.97 11.75
CA THR A 20 -14.46 6.40 10.61
C THR A 20 -13.98 7.84 10.79
N TYR A 21 -12.73 7.99 11.24
CA TYR A 21 -12.04 9.28 11.18
C TYR A 21 -11.80 9.70 9.72
N ALA A 22 -11.35 8.78 8.87
CA ALA A 22 -11.16 8.98 7.44
C ALA A 22 -11.25 7.62 6.71
N ALA A 23 -11.73 7.63 5.48
CA ALA A 23 -11.77 6.49 4.58
C ALA A 23 -10.92 6.79 3.33
N VAL A 24 -9.98 5.90 2.99
CA VAL A 24 -9.05 6.08 1.88
C VAL A 24 -9.26 4.96 0.86
N GLU A 25 -9.55 5.35 -0.37
CA GLU A 25 -9.76 4.46 -1.51
C GLU A 25 -8.53 4.45 -2.42
N LEU A 26 -8.10 3.26 -2.85
CA LEU A 26 -7.09 3.08 -3.88
C LEU A 26 -7.78 2.70 -5.19
N ILE A 27 -7.48 3.40 -6.28
CA ILE A 27 -8.08 3.07 -7.58
C ILE A 27 -7.66 1.68 -8.06
N GLU A 28 -8.55 0.99 -8.78
CA GLU A 28 -8.26 -0.35 -9.30
C GLU A 28 -7.87 -0.40 -10.79
N SER A 29 -7.65 0.76 -11.41
CA SER A 29 -7.48 0.92 -12.86
C SER A 29 -6.02 0.93 -13.36
N HIS A 30 -5.04 0.63 -12.51
CA HIS A 30 -3.63 0.59 -12.92
C HIS A 30 -3.43 -0.43 -14.06
N SER A 31 -2.66 -0.03 -15.07
CA SER A 31 -2.25 -0.85 -16.21
C SER A 31 -0.89 -1.51 -15.99
N THR A 32 -0.04 -0.89 -15.18
CA THR A 32 1.30 -1.39 -14.87
C THR A 32 1.57 -1.43 -13.36
N LYS A 33 2.56 -2.26 -12.96
CA LYS A 33 2.99 -2.32 -11.56
C LYS A 33 3.61 -0.99 -11.10
N GLU A 34 4.22 -0.25 -12.02
CA GLU A 34 4.81 1.06 -11.75
C GLU A 34 3.75 2.09 -11.35
N GLU A 35 2.65 2.15 -12.11
CA GLU A 35 1.48 2.98 -11.78
C GLU A 35 0.91 2.58 -10.41
N PHE A 36 0.66 1.29 -10.20
CA PHE A 36 0.16 0.79 -8.91
C PHE A 36 1.07 1.17 -7.74
N MET A 37 2.38 0.94 -7.87
CA MET A 37 3.31 1.22 -6.78
C MET A 37 3.37 2.72 -6.47
N THR A 38 3.23 3.57 -7.48
CA THR A 38 3.15 5.03 -7.30
C THR A 38 2.01 5.40 -6.36
N ASP A 39 0.82 4.88 -6.62
CA ASP A 39 -0.36 5.18 -5.79
C ASP A 39 -0.33 4.42 -4.45
N TYR A 40 0.21 3.19 -4.43
CA TYR A 40 0.38 2.42 -3.20
C TYR A 40 1.28 3.13 -2.17
N ARG A 41 2.33 3.85 -2.62
CA ARG A 41 3.16 4.68 -1.72
C ARG A 41 2.34 5.78 -1.06
N LEU A 42 1.61 6.53 -1.86
CA LEU A 42 0.76 7.61 -1.38
C LEU A 42 -0.32 7.07 -0.45
N TYR A 43 -0.86 5.90 -0.77
CA TYR A 43 -1.84 5.19 0.06
C TYR A 43 -1.27 4.84 1.45
N ILE A 44 -0.08 4.24 1.52
CA ILE A 44 0.58 3.91 2.79
C ILE A 44 0.91 5.16 3.60
N GLU A 45 1.49 6.18 2.96
CA GLU A 45 1.85 7.43 3.63
C GLU A 45 0.61 8.16 4.16
N LEU A 46 -0.45 8.27 3.35
CA LEU A 46 -1.70 8.93 3.73
C LEU A 46 -2.40 8.20 4.88
N LEU A 47 -2.51 6.86 4.83
CA LEU A 47 -3.11 6.08 5.92
C LEU A 47 -2.37 6.28 7.25
N ARG A 48 -1.03 6.25 7.21
CA ARG A 48 -0.19 6.46 8.39
C ARG A 48 -0.32 7.87 8.94
N ASN A 49 -0.32 8.88 8.07
CA ASN A 49 -0.45 10.28 8.47
C ASN A 49 -1.84 10.57 9.07
N LEU A 50 -2.92 10.02 8.51
CA LEU A 50 -4.27 10.16 9.05
C LEU A 50 -4.44 9.49 10.41
N ALA A 51 -3.79 8.34 10.63
CA ALA A 51 -3.75 7.72 11.94
C ALA A 51 -3.02 8.60 12.96
N ASP A 52 -1.88 9.19 12.58
CA ASP A 52 -1.14 10.13 13.45
C ASP A 52 -1.96 11.40 13.73
N GLU A 53 -2.64 11.97 12.73
CA GLU A 53 -3.51 13.15 12.87
C GLU A 53 -4.68 12.88 13.84
N ALA A 54 -5.25 11.67 13.78
CA ALA A 54 -6.32 11.22 14.67
C ALA A 54 -5.83 10.78 16.07
N GLY A 55 -4.52 10.74 16.32
CA GLY A 55 -3.95 10.22 17.57
C GLY A 55 -4.14 8.71 17.75
N LEU A 56 -4.24 7.96 16.65
CA LEU A 56 -4.45 6.51 16.61
C LEU A 56 -3.15 5.74 16.36
N PRO A 57 -3.05 4.47 16.82
CA PRO A 57 -1.90 3.63 16.52
C PRO A 57 -1.84 3.30 15.02
N LYS A 58 -0.65 3.41 14.43
CA LYS A 58 -0.35 2.95 13.05
C LYS A 58 -0.24 1.42 13.00
N THR A 59 -1.32 0.73 13.32
CA THR A 59 -1.44 -0.74 13.31
C THR A 59 -2.51 -1.16 12.32
N LEU A 60 -2.29 -2.26 11.60
CA LEU A 60 -3.28 -2.80 10.66
C LEU A 60 -4.04 -3.99 11.25
N ASP A 61 -5.37 -3.95 11.19
CA ASP A 61 -6.29 -5.08 11.41
C ASP A 61 -6.08 -5.82 12.75
N THR A 62 -5.68 -5.10 13.79
CA THR A 62 -5.56 -5.64 15.15
C THR A 62 -6.91 -5.68 15.86
N GLY A 63 -7.05 -6.55 16.87
CA GLY A 63 -8.25 -6.66 17.72
C GLY A 63 -8.59 -5.45 18.59
N SER A 64 -7.70 -4.46 18.72
CA SER A 64 -8.06 -3.17 19.33
C SER A 64 -9.05 -2.42 18.45
N LEU A 65 -10.01 -1.69 19.02
CA LEU A 65 -10.94 -0.87 18.25
C LEU A 65 -10.19 0.18 17.41
N ALA A 66 -9.25 0.87 18.05
CA ALA A 66 -8.43 1.89 17.40
C ALA A 66 -7.41 1.30 16.41
N GLY A 67 -7.04 2.11 15.42
CA GLY A 67 -6.02 1.81 14.42
C GLY A 67 -6.59 1.75 13.00
N ILE A 68 -5.73 1.46 12.03
CA ILE A 68 -6.10 1.38 10.62
C ILE A 68 -6.78 0.02 10.37
N LYS A 69 -7.97 0.04 9.77
CA LYS A 69 -8.78 -1.14 9.47
C LYS A 69 -9.06 -1.24 7.99
N THR A 70 -8.86 -2.41 7.40
CA THR A 70 -9.35 -2.71 6.05
C THR A 70 -10.85 -2.85 6.04
N HIS A 71 -11.49 -2.67 4.87
CA HIS A 71 -12.91 -2.98 4.73
C HIS A 71 -13.16 -4.46 5.05
N GLU A 72 -12.29 -5.36 4.60
CA GLU A 72 -12.38 -6.78 4.98
C GLU A 72 -12.42 -6.99 6.50
N TYR A 73 -11.55 -6.31 7.25
CA TYR A 73 -11.54 -6.41 8.70
C TYR A 73 -12.84 -5.87 9.30
N CYS A 74 -13.33 -4.74 8.80
CA CYS A 74 -14.62 -4.19 9.20
C CYS A 74 -15.77 -5.15 8.91
N THR A 75 -15.89 -5.65 7.69
CA THR A 75 -16.87 -6.68 7.27
C THR A 75 -16.90 -7.87 8.22
N ASN A 76 -15.73 -8.36 8.63
CA ASN A 76 -15.62 -9.56 9.46
C ASN A 76 -15.87 -9.33 10.95
N ASN A 77 -15.71 -8.11 11.46
CA ASN A 77 -15.62 -7.87 12.91
C ASN A 77 -16.55 -6.78 13.45
N GLN A 78 -17.11 -5.91 12.59
CA GLN A 78 -17.93 -4.79 13.05
C GLN A 78 -19.30 -5.25 13.57
N PRO A 79 -19.87 -4.56 14.58
CA PRO A 79 -21.25 -4.79 14.98
C PRO A 79 -22.22 -4.35 13.87
N ASN A 80 -23.41 -4.97 13.81
CA ASN A 80 -24.45 -4.64 12.82
C ASN A 80 -23.92 -4.63 11.38
N ASN A 81 -23.14 -5.65 11.01
CA ASN A 81 -22.55 -5.74 9.68
C ASN A 81 -23.61 -5.99 8.60
N HIS A 82 -23.53 -5.21 7.52
CA HIS A 82 -24.29 -5.40 6.29
C HIS A 82 -23.39 -5.39 5.05
N SER A 83 -22.07 -5.46 5.23
CA SER A 83 -21.08 -5.54 4.15
C SER A 83 -20.67 -6.98 3.87
N ASP A 84 -20.30 -7.27 2.63
CA ASP A 84 -19.60 -8.47 2.18
C ASP A 84 -18.27 -8.15 1.47
N HIS A 85 -17.85 -6.88 1.54
CA HIS A 85 -16.63 -6.39 0.93
C HIS A 85 -15.37 -6.93 1.61
N VAL A 86 -14.32 -7.11 0.81
CA VAL A 86 -13.03 -7.69 1.25
C VAL A 86 -11.82 -6.88 0.75
N ASP A 87 -12.04 -5.67 0.25
CA ASP A 87 -10.98 -4.74 -0.13
C ASP A 87 -10.14 -4.29 1.08
N PRO A 88 -8.86 -3.93 0.87
CA PRO A 88 -8.16 -3.84 -0.42
C PRO A 88 -7.37 -5.11 -0.81
N TYR A 89 -7.42 -6.17 0.00
CA TYR A 89 -6.48 -7.29 -0.12
C TYR A 89 -6.46 -7.99 -1.49
N PRO A 90 -7.59 -8.27 -2.18
CA PRO A 90 -7.55 -8.87 -3.51
C PRO A 90 -6.80 -8.01 -4.55
N TYR A 91 -6.98 -6.69 -4.50
CA TYR A 91 -6.33 -5.79 -5.44
C TYR A 91 -4.85 -5.59 -5.14
N LEU A 92 -4.48 -5.51 -3.86
CA LEU A 92 -3.08 -5.50 -3.44
C LEU A 92 -2.35 -6.79 -3.89
N ALA A 93 -2.99 -7.95 -3.71
CA ALA A 93 -2.43 -9.24 -4.11
C ALA A 93 -2.21 -9.34 -5.63
N LYS A 94 -3.08 -8.74 -6.46
CA LYS A 94 -2.91 -8.65 -7.92
C LYS A 94 -1.54 -8.07 -8.32
N TRP A 95 -1.01 -7.15 -7.52
CA TRP A 95 0.27 -6.47 -7.77
C TRP A 95 1.44 -7.03 -6.95
N GLY A 96 1.21 -8.12 -6.21
CA GLY A 96 2.23 -8.83 -5.44
C GLY A 96 2.47 -8.25 -4.05
N ILE A 97 1.52 -7.50 -3.49
CA ILE A 97 1.54 -7.09 -2.09
C ILE A 97 0.70 -8.10 -1.31
N SER A 98 1.35 -8.91 -0.47
CA SER A 98 0.65 -9.83 0.41
C SER A 98 -0.01 -9.10 1.58
N ARG A 99 -0.88 -9.78 2.32
CA ARG A 99 -1.49 -9.25 3.54
C ARG A 99 -0.44 -8.88 4.58
N GLU A 100 0.56 -9.75 4.73
CA GLU A 100 1.69 -9.59 5.64
C GLU A 100 2.55 -8.40 5.22
N GLN A 101 2.81 -8.23 3.92
CA GLN A 101 3.55 -7.07 3.41
C GLN A 101 2.77 -5.78 3.65
N PHE A 102 1.46 -5.75 3.36
CA PHE A 102 0.64 -4.58 3.60
C PHE A 102 0.61 -4.19 5.09
N LYS A 103 0.46 -5.18 5.98
CA LYS A 103 0.57 -4.97 7.43
C LYS A 103 1.93 -4.38 7.81
N TYR A 104 3.01 -4.97 7.30
CA TYR A 104 4.36 -4.50 7.57
C TYR A 104 4.55 -3.05 7.12
N ASP A 105 4.09 -2.71 5.91
CA ASP A 105 4.22 -1.38 5.32
C ASP A 105 3.39 -0.34 6.07
N ILE A 106 2.18 -0.69 6.53
CA ILE A 106 1.37 0.17 7.39
C ILE A 106 2.05 0.42 8.74
N GLU A 107 2.65 -0.61 9.35
CA GLU A 107 3.21 -0.51 10.69
C GLU A 107 4.58 0.17 10.71
N ASN A 108 5.41 -0.08 9.71
CA ASN A 108 6.80 0.38 9.67
C ASN A 108 7.02 1.53 8.69
N GLY A 109 6.09 1.75 7.75
CA GLY A 109 6.26 2.67 6.63
C GLY A 109 6.98 1.99 5.47
N LEU A 110 6.92 2.63 4.29
CA LEU A 110 7.58 2.15 3.09
C LEU A 110 8.98 2.75 2.98
N THR A 111 10.02 1.93 3.14
CA THR A 111 11.40 2.32 2.79
C THR A 111 11.82 1.56 1.55
N ILE A 112 12.02 2.29 0.44
CA ILE A 112 12.56 1.74 -0.80
C ILE A 112 13.90 2.42 -1.06
N GLU A 113 14.96 1.62 -1.06
CA GLU A 113 16.27 2.08 -1.48
C GLU A 113 16.32 2.14 -3.01
N THR A 114 16.07 3.33 -3.53
CA THR A 114 16.06 3.60 -4.98
C THR A 114 17.47 3.85 -5.51
N GLY A 115 17.64 3.77 -6.82
CA GLY A 115 18.91 3.97 -7.51
C GLY A 115 19.74 2.70 -7.63
N TRP A 116 21.05 2.88 -7.78
CA TRP A 116 21.98 1.76 -7.91
C TRP A 116 22.15 1.03 -6.59
N GLN A 117 21.93 -0.27 -6.65
CA GLN A 117 22.09 -1.20 -5.55
C GLN A 117 23.20 -2.20 -5.85
N LYS A 118 23.78 -2.80 -4.80
CA LYS A 118 24.89 -3.75 -4.93
C LYS A 118 24.90 -4.80 -3.83
N ASN A 119 25.19 -6.03 -4.20
CA ASN A 119 25.55 -7.11 -3.27
C ASN A 119 26.76 -7.91 -3.82
N ASP A 120 27.04 -9.07 -3.23
CA ASP A 120 28.15 -9.95 -3.65
C ASP A 120 27.99 -10.52 -5.06
N THR A 121 26.76 -10.60 -5.58
CA THR A 121 26.45 -11.11 -6.92
C THR A 121 26.65 -10.06 -7.99
N GLY A 122 26.22 -8.82 -7.75
CA GLY A 122 26.32 -7.76 -8.76
C GLY A 122 25.58 -6.47 -8.40
N TYR A 123 25.40 -5.62 -9.41
CA TYR A 123 24.63 -4.39 -9.31
C TYR A 123 23.24 -4.58 -9.91
N TRP A 124 22.23 -3.94 -9.33
CA TRP A 124 20.92 -3.76 -9.95
C TRP A 124 20.48 -2.31 -9.79
N TYR A 125 19.45 -1.91 -10.53
CA TYR A 125 18.91 -0.56 -10.44
C TYR A 125 17.46 -0.59 -10.00
N VAL A 126 17.16 0.05 -8.87
CA VAL A 126 15.79 0.18 -8.35
C VAL A 126 15.23 1.52 -8.79
N HIS A 127 14.18 1.50 -9.60
CA HIS A 127 13.44 2.69 -9.98
C HIS A 127 12.78 3.33 -8.74
N SER A 128 12.32 4.57 -8.85
CA SER A 128 11.55 5.22 -7.78
C SER A 128 10.32 4.42 -7.37
N ASP A 129 9.80 3.61 -8.30
CA ASP A 129 8.66 2.73 -8.10
C ASP A 129 9.00 1.37 -7.44
N GLY A 130 10.25 1.15 -7.02
CA GLY A 130 10.70 -0.10 -6.42
C GLY A 130 10.86 -1.25 -7.40
N SER A 131 10.45 -1.08 -8.66
CA SER A 131 10.74 -2.03 -9.73
C SER A 131 12.20 -1.96 -10.15
N TYR A 132 12.66 -2.96 -10.87
CA TYR A 132 14.02 -3.02 -11.39
C TYR A 132 14.03 -3.76 -12.73
N PRO A 133 14.89 -3.37 -13.69
CA PRO A 133 14.94 -3.96 -15.02
C PRO A 133 15.40 -5.42 -14.95
N LYS A 134 14.77 -6.28 -15.75
CA LYS A 134 15.12 -7.70 -15.92
C LYS A 134 14.94 -8.10 -17.38
N ASP A 135 15.87 -8.90 -17.89
CA ASP A 135 15.92 -9.36 -19.28
C ASP A 135 15.74 -8.22 -20.32
N LYS A 136 16.36 -7.06 -20.06
CA LYS A 136 16.21 -5.88 -20.92
C LYS A 136 17.40 -4.94 -20.86
N PHE A 137 17.54 -4.13 -21.91
CA PHE A 137 18.33 -2.91 -21.87
C PHE A 137 17.56 -1.79 -21.14
N GLU A 138 18.26 -1.04 -20.30
CA GLU A 138 17.74 0.15 -19.60
C GLU A 138 18.74 1.30 -19.73
N LYS A 139 18.24 2.52 -19.98
CA LYS A 139 19.08 3.71 -20.10
C LYS A 139 19.03 4.50 -18.81
N ILE A 140 20.13 4.51 -18.06
CA ILE A 140 20.24 5.19 -16.77
C ILE A 140 21.27 6.32 -16.89
N ASN A 141 20.84 7.55 -16.60
CA ASN A 141 21.69 8.76 -16.66
C ASN A 141 22.48 8.93 -17.97
N GLY A 142 21.88 8.55 -19.11
CA GLY A 142 22.51 8.71 -20.43
C GLY A 142 23.24 7.47 -20.94
N THR A 143 23.52 6.48 -20.09
CA THR A 143 24.26 5.25 -20.43
C THR A 143 23.32 4.04 -20.49
N TRP A 144 23.53 3.17 -21.47
CA TRP A 144 22.77 1.91 -21.62
C TRP A 144 23.43 0.77 -20.86
N TYR A 145 22.61 0.02 -20.13
CA TYR A 145 22.99 -1.18 -19.38
C TYR A 145 22.04 -2.32 -19.76
N TYR A 146 22.52 -3.56 -19.74
CA TYR A 146 21.66 -4.73 -19.88
C TYR A 146 21.54 -5.41 -18.52
N PHE A 147 20.34 -5.85 -18.17
CA PHE A 147 20.08 -6.58 -16.94
C PHE A 147 19.58 -7.99 -17.26
N ASP A 148 20.12 -8.98 -16.55
CA ASP A 148 19.75 -10.38 -16.71
C ASP A 148 18.35 -10.69 -16.15
N SER A 149 17.96 -11.97 -16.17
CA SER A 149 16.65 -12.43 -15.70
C SER A 149 16.43 -12.28 -14.19
N SER A 150 17.50 -12.14 -13.42
CA SER A 150 17.48 -11.87 -11.98
C SER A 150 17.55 -10.37 -11.68
N GLY A 151 17.84 -9.54 -12.68
CA GLY A 151 17.94 -8.09 -12.59
C GLY A 151 19.34 -7.59 -12.29
N TYR A 152 20.37 -8.43 -12.42
CA TYR A 152 21.76 -8.01 -12.28
C TYR A 152 22.31 -7.48 -13.60
N MET A 153 23.09 -6.40 -13.52
CA MET A 153 23.85 -5.79 -14.62
C MET A 153 25.11 -6.59 -14.96
#